data_AF-A0ABD5MNE9-F1
#
_entry.id   AF-A0ABD5MNE9-F1
#
_cell.length_a   1.000
_cell.length_b   1.000
_cell.length_c   1.000
_cell.angle_alpha   90.00
_cell.angle_beta   90.00
_cell.angle_gamma   90.00
#
_symmetry.space_group_name_H-M   'P 1'
#
loop_
_entity.id
_entity.type
_entity.pdbx_description
1 polymer ?
#
loop_
_entity_poly.entity_id
_entity_poly.type
_entity_poly.pdbx_seq_one_letter_code
_entity_poly.pdbx_strand_id
1 'polypeptide(L)'
;MHPLDEMPSHRKGDYTEAVVVAELTRREIPVLRPMNDNERYDFVLPWDDRYFSIQVKTAAYEGNGLTIRGVSQHTNGSGNVYKRYEDDVDFFIGYCHELESMYLLPESEVGSRVFLRTEAGKQNHRTTNWAEDYEFDNNWPPETISLPQQDGRRVIETLEDAGIGVHEPTTDRPYDLLVESPNGGYYRTTITPGYLIEGRIRFDGKANVVPDATKTDLVLVQCDELDTLYLVRRDEYDVTISFRVEEPKKEDSRINWAEDYEFDERWPDDIAN
;
A
#
# COMPACT_ATOMS: atom_id res chain seq x y z
N MET A 1 4.69 4.47 36.72
CA MET A 1 3.45 4.60 35.94
C MET A 1 3.65 5.81 35.05
N HIS A 2 3.55 5.63 33.74
CA HIS A 2 3.81 6.70 32.79
C HIS A 2 2.69 7.75 32.93
N PRO A 3 2.96 9.07 32.87
CA PRO A 3 1.92 10.10 33.04
C PRO A 3 0.72 9.96 32.08
N LEU A 4 0.90 9.22 30.98
CA LEU A 4 -0.13 8.93 29.99
C LEU A 4 -1.06 7.77 30.34
N ASP A 5 -0.72 6.97 31.36
CA ASP A 5 -1.53 5.82 31.77
C ASP A 5 -2.81 6.25 32.52
N GLU A 6 -2.77 7.41 33.19
CA GLU A 6 -3.91 7.98 33.91
C GLU A 6 -4.71 8.99 33.07
N MET A 7 -4.23 9.32 31.88
CA MET A 7 -4.81 10.35 31.05
C MET A 7 -6.08 9.83 30.35
N PRO A 8 -7.19 10.60 30.32
CA PRO A 8 -8.36 10.25 29.53
C PRO A 8 -8.01 10.07 28.05
N SER A 9 -8.65 9.11 27.37
CA SER A 9 -8.31 8.73 26.00
C SER A 9 -8.28 9.89 25.01
N HIS A 10 -9.26 10.82 25.08
CA HIS A 10 -9.29 12.00 24.22
C HIS A 10 -8.07 12.91 24.46
N ARG A 11 -7.73 13.23 25.73
CA ARG A 11 -6.56 14.06 26.05
C ARG A 11 -5.25 13.37 25.65
N LYS A 12 -5.19 12.04 25.71
CA LYS A 12 -4.03 11.27 25.24
C LYS A 12 -3.88 11.37 23.72
N GLY A 13 -4.99 11.39 22.97
CA GLY A 13 -5.03 11.69 21.55
C GLY A 13 -4.48 13.09 21.26
N ASP A 14 -5.09 14.13 21.85
CA ASP A 14 -4.67 15.54 21.68
C ASP A 14 -3.17 15.73 21.98
N TYR A 15 -2.69 15.10 23.06
CA TYR A 15 -1.27 15.14 23.43
C TYR A 15 -0.40 14.47 22.38
N THR A 16 -0.81 13.31 21.87
CA THR A 16 -0.08 12.59 20.83
C THR A 16 0.00 13.40 19.54
N GLU A 17 -1.11 14.01 19.11
CA GLU A 17 -1.15 14.91 17.95
C GLU A 17 -0.21 16.10 18.10
N ALA A 18 -0.16 16.72 19.29
CA ALA A 18 0.75 17.82 19.56
C ALA A 18 2.23 17.40 19.48
N VAL A 19 2.56 16.22 20.01
CA VAL A 19 3.92 15.64 19.92
C VAL A 19 4.28 15.35 18.47
N VAL A 20 3.40 14.72 17.70
CA VAL A 20 3.63 14.43 16.27
C VAL A 20 3.87 15.73 15.49
N VAL A 21 3.10 16.79 15.72
CA VAL A 21 3.35 18.08 15.06
C VAL A 21 4.71 18.67 15.45
N ALA A 22 5.13 18.55 16.71
CA ALA A 22 6.46 18.99 17.12
C ALA A 22 7.57 18.19 16.41
N GLU A 23 7.41 16.87 16.31
CA GLU A 23 8.35 15.98 15.61
C GLU A 23 8.42 16.26 14.10
N LEU A 24 7.29 16.52 13.45
CA LEU A 24 7.23 16.92 12.04
C LEU A 24 7.85 18.29 11.82
N THR A 25 7.55 19.25 12.70
CA THR A 25 8.13 20.61 12.65
C THR A 25 9.65 20.57 12.81
N ARG A 26 10.15 19.71 13.71
CA ARG A 26 11.60 19.49 13.90
C ARG A 26 12.28 18.96 12.63
N ARG A 27 11.55 18.20 11.80
CA ARG A 27 12.00 17.68 10.50
C ARG A 27 11.77 18.64 9.35
N GLU A 28 11.34 19.87 9.63
CA GLU A 28 11.01 20.89 8.62
C GLU A 28 9.87 20.46 7.68
N ILE A 29 9.01 19.53 8.12
CA ILE A 29 7.85 19.07 7.37
C ILE A 29 6.66 19.98 7.70
N PRO A 30 6.08 20.70 6.71
CA PRO A 30 4.91 21.53 6.96
C PRO A 30 3.71 20.68 7.38
N VAL A 31 2.88 21.22 8.27
CA VAL A 31 1.65 20.56 8.73
C VAL A 31 0.46 21.48 8.46
N LEU A 32 -0.47 21.01 7.62
CA LEU A 32 -1.74 21.69 7.39
C LEU A 32 -2.81 21.03 8.28
N ARG A 33 -3.56 21.84 9.03
CA ARG A 33 -4.64 21.37 9.90
C ARG A 33 -6.00 21.73 9.32
N PRO A 34 -7.00 20.83 9.36
CA PRO A 34 -8.36 21.19 9.02
C PRO A 34 -8.88 22.24 10.01
N MET A 35 -9.77 23.12 9.55
CA MET A 35 -10.40 24.10 10.43
C MET A 35 -11.47 23.49 11.36
N ASN A 36 -11.95 22.29 11.03
CA ASN A 36 -13.03 21.62 11.75
C ASN A 36 -12.58 20.23 12.23
N ASP A 37 -12.99 19.84 13.43
CA ASP A 37 -12.63 18.56 14.08
C ASP A 37 -13.49 17.36 13.64
N ASN A 38 -14.16 17.46 12.49
CA ASN A 38 -15.11 16.43 12.03
C ASN A 38 -14.60 15.67 10.80
N GLU A 39 -13.34 15.85 10.45
CA GLU A 39 -12.66 15.13 9.36
C GLU A 39 -12.14 13.78 9.85
N ARG A 40 -11.84 12.87 8.91
CA ARG A 40 -11.27 11.55 9.21
C ARG A 40 -9.73 11.54 9.24
N TYR A 41 -9.12 12.69 9.04
CA TYR A 41 -7.68 12.90 9.16
C TYR A 41 -7.43 14.02 10.17
N ASP A 42 -6.28 13.98 10.82
CA ASP A 42 -5.87 15.03 11.74
C ASP A 42 -5.05 16.09 11.01
N PHE A 43 -4.19 15.67 10.07
CA PHE A 43 -3.28 16.56 9.33
C PHE A 43 -3.29 16.29 7.82
N VAL A 44 -2.81 17.27 7.07
CA VAL A 44 -2.33 17.08 5.70
C VAL A 44 -0.86 17.50 5.64
N LEU A 45 0.00 16.63 5.12
CA LEU A 45 1.43 16.88 4.95
C LEU A 45 1.74 17.09 3.46
N PRO A 46 2.16 18.29 3.05
CA PRO A 46 2.61 18.51 1.69
C PRO A 46 4.01 17.93 1.49
N TRP A 47 4.22 17.29 0.34
CA TRP A 47 5.53 16.86 -0.13
C TRP A 47 5.57 16.96 -1.65
N ASP A 48 6.55 17.70 -2.17
CA ASP A 48 6.64 18.08 -3.59
C ASP A 48 5.33 18.70 -4.11
N ASP A 49 4.67 18.08 -5.08
CA ASP A 49 3.40 18.50 -5.67
C ASP A 49 2.18 17.77 -5.09
N ARG A 50 2.37 16.97 -4.02
CA ARG A 50 1.32 16.15 -3.39
C ARG A 50 0.97 16.60 -1.98
N TYR A 51 -0.18 16.14 -1.52
CA TYR A 51 -0.73 16.39 -0.19
C TYR A 51 -1.21 15.05 0.38
N PHE A 52 -0.59 14.61 1.47
CA PHE A 52 -0.94 13.35 2.13
C PHE A 52 -1.83 13.61 3.33
N SER A 53 -3.03 13.05 3.33
CA SER A 53 -3.95 13.02 4.46
C SER A 53 -3.49 12.01 5.51
N ILE A 54 -3.32 12.48 6.74
CA ILE A 54 -2.72 11.72 7.84
C ILE A 54 -3.68 11.60 9.01
N GLN A 55 -3.89 10.38 9.47
CA GLN A 55 -4.50 10.12 10.77
C GLN A 55 -3.43 9.75 11.79
N VAL A 56 -3.35 10.50 12.89
CA VAL A 56 -2.51 10.20 14.04
C VAL A 56 -3.20 9.20 14.96
N LYS A 57 -2.40 8.27 15.50
CA LYS A 57 -2.81 7.33 16.53
C LYS A 57 -1.73 7.19 17.59
N THR A 58 -2.16 7.10 18.84
CA THR A 58 -1.28 6.65 19.91
C THR A 58 -1.03 5.15 19.78
N ALA A 59 0.23 4.77 19.59
CA ALA A 59 0.64 3.37 19.60
C ALA A 59 0.79 2.89 21.04
N ALA A 60 0.23 1.73 21.36
CA ALA A 60 0.36 1.11 22.68
C ALA A 60 1.50 0.11 22.68
N TYR A 61 2.52 0.32 23.53
CA TYR A 61 3.62 -0.62 23.70
C TYR A 61 3.23 -1.77 24.64
N GLU A 62 3.31 -3.01 24.15
CA GLU A 62 2.93 -4.19 24.92
C GLU A 62 3.93 -5.33 24.69
N GLY A 63 4.75 -5.61 25.71
CA GLY A 63 5.67 -6.75 25.72
C GLY A 63 6.83 -6.58 24.74
N ASN A 64 6.65 -7.05 23.52
CA ASN A 64 7.69 -7.20 22.49
C ASN A 64 7.36 -6.47 21.18
N GLY A 65 6.49 -5.47 21.26
CA GLY A 65 6.05 -4.69 20.12
C GLY A 65 5.02 -3.64 20.51
N LEU A 66 4.44 -3.01 19.52
CA LEU A 66 3.45 -1.95 19.66
C LEU A 66 2.23 -2.21 18.78
N THR A 67 1.06 -1.81 19.28
CA THR A 67 -0.21 -1.92 18.56
C THR A 67 -0.70 -0.54 18.13
N ILE A 68 -1.04 -0.39 16.86
CA ILE A 68 -1.73 0.78 16.31
C ILE A 68 -3.14 0.34 15.89
N ARG A 69 -4.17 1.13 16.21
CA ARG A 69 -5.57 0.83 15.91
C ARG A 69 -6.06 1.65 14.72
N GLY A 70 -6.49 0.98 13.65
CA GLY A 70 -7.10 1.58 12.46
C GLY A 70 -8.63 1.68 12.56
N VAL A 71 -9.16 2.05 13.71
CA VAL A 71 -10.61 2.29 13.88
C VAL A 71 -10.86 3.72 14.30
N SER A 72 -11.83 4.38 13.67
CA SER A 72 -12.37 5.64 14.16
C SER A 72 -13.50 5.35 15.14
N GLN A 73 -13.48 6.05 16.28
CA GLN A 73 -14.64 6.11 17.17
C GLN A 73 -15.34 7.45 16.90
N HIS A 74 -16.56 7.38 16.36
CA HIS A 74 -17.46 8.52 16.40
C HIS A 74 -18.46 8.32 17.54
N THR A 75 -18.58 9.34 18.39
CA THR A 75 -19.62 9.40 19.42
C THR A 75 -20.79 10.17 18.83
N ASN A 76 -21.80 9.47 18.31
CA ASN A 76 -23.10 10.05 18.03
C ASN A 76 -23.86 10.16 19.36
N GLY A 77 -24.84 11.06 19.45
CA GLY A 77 -25.68 11.26 20.65
C GLY A 77 -26.52 10.04 21.11
N SER A 78 -26.23 8.83 20.61
CA SER A 78 -26.91 7.57 20.90
C SER A 78 -25.94 6.40 21.16
N GLY A 79 -24.61 6.60 21.14
CA GLY A 79 -23.61 5.56 21.43
C GLY A 79 -22.32 5.68 20.63
N ASN A 80 -21.35 4.81 20.92
CA ASN A 80 -20.08 4.72 20.18
C ASN A 80 -20.28 3.88 18.92
N VAL A 81 -20.05 4.45 17.74
CA VAL A 81 -20.01 3.71 16.48
C VAL A 81 -18.55 3.59 16.04
N TYR A 82 -18.09 2.35 15.87
CA TYR A 82 -16.79 2.05 15.28
C TYR A 82 -16.97 1.97 13.76
N LYS A 83 -16.24 2.79 13.01
CA LYS A 83 -16.11 2.65 11.56
C LYS A 83 -14.65 2.31 11.22
N ARG A 84 -14.48 1.40 10.26
CA ARG A 84 -13.17 1.15 9.65
C ARG A 84 -12.88 2.30 8.68
N TYR A 85 -11.60 2.57 8.47
CA TYR A 85 -11.19 3.42 7.36
C TYR A 85 -11.33 2.58 6.07
N GLU A 86 -11.92 3.18 5.04
CA GLU A 86 -12.08 2.62 3.69
C GLU A 86 -11.65 3.69 2.66
N ASP A 87 -10.35 3.86 2.45
CA ASP A 87 -9.73 4.90 1.61
C ASP A 87 -10.02 6.32 2.14
N ASP A 88 -10.01 6.47 3.47
CA ASP A 88 -10.33 7.73 4.13
C ASP A 88 -9.09 8.58 4.43
N VAL A 89 -7.90 7.97 4.47
CA VAL A 89 -6.61 8.64 4.71
C VAL A 89 -5.48 7.96 3.94
N ASP A 90 -4.47 8.74 3.54
CA ASP A 90 -3.29 8.22 2.85
C ASP A 90 -2.42 7.37 3.80
N PHE A 91 -2.15 7.90 4.99
CA PHE A 91 -1.31 7.23 5.98
C PHE A 91 -1.82 7.39 7.41
N PHE A 92 -1.42 6.43 8.24
CA PHE A 92 -1.40 6.58 9.68
C PHE A 92 -0.01 7.00 10.17
N ILE A 93 0.02 7.95 11.10
CA ILE A 93 1.18 8.15 11.97
C ILE A 93 0.89 7.53 13.33
N GLY A 94 1.60 6.46 13.66
CA GLY A 94 1.60 5.86 15.00
C GLY A 94 2.71 6.46 15.85
N TYR A 95 2.40 7.01 17.03
CA TYR A 95 3.44 7.46 17.97
C TYR A 95 3.40 6.65 19.25
N CYS A 96 4.53 6.02 19.58
CA CYS A 96 4.74 5.27 20.82
C CYS A 96 5.50 6.14 21.82
N HIS A 97 4.85 6.55 22.90
CA HIS A 97 5.45 7.43 23.90
C HIS A 97 6.52 6.74 24.73
N GLU A 98 6.38 5.43 24.96
CA GLU A 98 7.32 4.61 25.72
C GLU A 98 8.65 4.44 24.98
N LEU A 99 8.61 4.39 23.65
CA LEU A 99 9.80 4.28 22.79
C LEU A 99 10.24 5.65 22.23
N GLU A 100 9.49 6.72 22.49
CA GLU A 100 9.65 8.04 21.88
C GLU A 100 9.85 7.96 20.35
N SER A 101 9.08 7.08 19.71
CA SER A 101 9.27 6.70 18.31
C SER A 101 7.99 6.90 17.49
N MET A 102 8.19 7.36 16.26
CA MET A 102 7.14 7.67 15.29
C MET A 102 7.20 6.70 14.12
N TYR A 103 6.04 6.20 13.70
CA TYR A 103 5.91 5.21 12.63
C TYR A 103 4.94 5.72 11.56
N LEU A 104 5.27 5.51 10.28
CA LEU A 104 4.42 5.85 9.13
C LEU A 104 3.92 4.57 8.48
N LEU A 105 2.61 4.44 8.30
CA LEU A 105 1.99 3.24 7.73
C LEU A 105 0.94 3.61 6.69
N PRO A 106 0.91 2.99 5.50
CA PRO A 106 -0.20 3.16 4.58
C PRO A 106 -1.49 2.60 5.16
N GLU A 107 -2.65 3.21 4.86
CA GLU A 107 -3.96 2.75 5.36
C GLU A 107 -4.19 1.25 5.10
N SER A 108 -3.79 0.79 3.91
CA SER A 108 -3.96 -0.58 3.43
C SER A 108 -3.34 -1.64 4.34
N GLU A 109 -2.32 -1.29 5.12
CA GLU A 109 -1.60 -2.21 6.01
C GLU A 109 -2.11 -2.23 7.46
N VAL A 110 -2.91 -1.23 7.85
CA VAL A 110 -3.40 -1.10 9.23
C VAL A 110 -4.66 -1.95 9.46
N GLY A 111 -5.55 -2.01 8.47
CA GLY A 111 -6.87 -2.64 8.63
C GLY A 111 -7.58 -2.16 9.90
N SER A 112 -8.03 -3.09 10.76
CA SER A 112 -8.62 -2.72 12.08
C SER A 112 -7.58 -2.44 13.17
N ARG A 113 -6.40 -3.06 13.07
CA ARG A 113 -5.25 -2.90 13.95
C ARG A 113 -4.04 -3.56 13.28
N VAL A 114 -2.87 -3.03 13.57
CA VAL A 114 -1.58 -3.61 13.20
C VAL A 114 -0.71 -3.75 14.44
N PHE A 115 0.09 -4.81 14.48
CA PHE A 115 1.05 -5.07 15.54
C PHE A 115 2.45 -5.03 14.94
N LEU A 116 3.26 -4.06 15.36
CA LEU A 116 4.65 -3.92 14.93
C LEU A 116 5.57 -4.48 15.99
N ARG A 117 6.44 -5.41 15.61
CA ARG A 117 7.30 -6.15 16.53
C ARG A 117 8.65 -5.45 16.67
N THR A 118 9.11 -5.24 17.91
CA THR A 118 10.41 -4.62 18.20
C THR A 118 11.51 -5.63 18.50
N GLU A 119 11.13 -6.88 18.83
CA GLU A 119 12.08 -7.93 19.19
C GLU A 119 11.76 -9.26 18.50
N ALA A 120 12.81 -9.96 18.06
CA ALA A 120 12.68 -11.29 17.48
C ALA A 120 12.07 -12.30 18.47
N GLY A 121 11.09 -13.06 18.00
CA GLY A 121 10.51 -14.18 18.73
C GLY A 121 11.35 -15.45 18.59
N LYS A 122 10.97 -16.49 19.33
CA LYS A 122 11.56 -17.85 19.18
C LYS A 122 11.33 -18.46 17.79
N GLN A 123 10.28 -18.03 17.11
CA GLN A 123 10.02 -18.26 15.68
C GLN A 123 9.43 -16.97 15.10
N ASN A 124 10.02 -16.46 14.02
CA ASN A 124 9.49 -15.35 13.25
C ASN A 124 8.97 -15.90 11.92
N HIS A 125 7.83 -15.38 11.48
CA HIS A 125 7.32 -15.66 10.14
C HIS A 125 7.81 -14.58 9.16
N ARG A 126 7.93 -14.91 7.88
CA ARG A 126 8.30 -13.94 6.83
C ARG A 126 7.32 -12.76 6.74
N THR A 127 6.10 -12.91 7.25
CA THR A 127 5.03 -11.90 7.29
C THR A 127 4.98 -11.13 8.63
N THR A 128 6.12 -11.00 9.31
CA THR A 128 6.19 -10.27 10.58
C THR A 128 6.37 -8.79 10.26
N ASN A 129 5.46 -7.95 10.72
CA ASN A 129 5.60 -6.49 10.59
C ASN A 129 6.61 -6.01 11.65
N TRP A 130 7.83 -5.66 11.25
CA TRP A 130 8.85 -5.16 12.17
C TRP A 130 8.69 -3.67 12.38
N ALA A 131 8.87 -3.20 13.61
CA ALA A 131 8.74 -1.78 13.92
C ALA A 131 9.73 -0.91 13.13
N GLU A 132 10.96 -1.41 12.93
CA GLU A 132 12.01 -0.71 12.17
C GLU A 132 11.62 -0.43 10.70
N ASP A 133 10.86 -1.35 10.08
CA ASP A 133 10.40 -1.23 8.70
C ASP A 133 9.42 -0.06 8.52
N TYR A 134 8.75 0.35 9.60
CA TYR A 134 7.75 1.44 9.58
C TYR A 134 8.21 2.70 10.29
N GLU A 135 9.46 2.78 10.76
CA GLU A 135 9.97 3.99 11.40
C GLU A 135 9.85 5.18 10.45
N PHE A 136 9.36 6.30 10.96
CA PHE A 136 9.00 7.46 10.15
C PHE A 136 10.16 7.96 9.30
N ASP A 137 11.36 8.03 9.88
CA ASP A 137 12.55 8.55 9.18
C ASP A 137 13.04 7.62 8.05
N ASN A 138 12.65 6.35 8.07
CA ASN A 138 12.94 5.39 6.98
C ASN A 138 11.88 5.45 5.87
N ASN A 139 10.70 5.99 6.16
CA ASN A 139 9.53 5.95 5.28
C ASN A 139 9.05 7.35 4.84
N TRP A 140 9.70 8.42 5.32
CA TRP A 140 9.41 9.79 4.93
C TRP A 140 10.56 10.39 4.09
N PRO A 141 10.27 11.00 2.93
CA PRO A 141 8.94 11.14 2.34
C PRO A 141 8.40 9.79 1.85
N PRO A 142 7.08 9.56 1.91
CA PRO A 142 6.52 8.38 1.30
C PRO A 142 6.72 8.54 -0.22
N GLU A 143 7.36 7.57 -0.86
CA GLU A 143 7.47 7.54 -2.32
C GLU A 143 6.12 7.13 -2.94
N THR A 144 5.06 7.91 -2.70
CA THR A 144 3.72 7.80 -3.33
C THR A 144 2.97 6.46 -3.13
N ILE A 145 1.68 6.56 -2.78
CA ILE A 145 0.73 5.44 -2.65
C ILE A 145 0.27 4.90 -4.02
N SER A 146 1.15 4.80 -5.01
CA SER A 146 0.73 4.36 -6.36
C SER A 146 1.74 3.51 -7.11
N LEU A 147 2.82 3.07 -6.47
CA LEU A 147 3.59 1.92 -6.93
C LEU A 147 4.07 1.18 -5.69
N PRO A 148 4.02 -0.16 -5.62
CA PRO A 148 4.88 -0.88 -4.70
C PRO A 148 6.32 -0.47 -5.09
N GLN A 149 6.98 0.33 -4.25
CA GLN A 149 8.19 1.08 -4.63
C GLN A 149 9.36 0.19 -5.09
N GLN A 150 9.39 -1.08 -4.69
CA GLN A 150 10.37 -2.04 -5.22
C GLN A 150 9.94 -2.63 -6.57
N ASP A 151 8.66 -3.00 -6.73
CA ASP A 151 8.15 -3.61 -7.95
C ASP A 151 8.08 -2.61 -9.10
N GLY A 152 7.60 -1.39 -8.84
CA GLY A 152 7.39 -0.37 -9.87
C GLY A 152 8.66 -0.02 -10.62
N ARG A 153 9.75 0.25 -9.88
CA ARG A 153 11.03 0.63 -10.47
C ARG A 153 11.71 -0.52 -11.21
N ARG A 154 11.65 -1.72 -10.64
CA ARG A 154 12.13 -2.95 -11.28
C ARG A 154 11.38 -3.24 -12.58
N VAL A 155 10.06 -3.04 -12.59
CA VAL A 155 9.23 -3.21 -13.78
C VAL A 155 9.59 -2.17 -14.84
N ILE A 156 9.75 -0.90 -14.46
CA ILE A 156 10.20 0.14 -15.41
C ILE A 156 11.56 -0.23 -16.01
N GLU A 157 12.54 -0.61 -15.19
CA GLU A 157 13.86 -1.06 -15.67
C GLU A 157 13.74 -2.26 -16.62
N THR A 158 12.90 -3.25 -16.28
CA THR A 158 12.63 -4.42 -17.13
C THR A 158 12.05 -4.01 -18.50
N LEU A 159 11.10 -3.07 -18.52
CA LEU A 159 10.48 -2.57 -19.75
C LEU A 159 11.48 -1.76 -20.58
N GLU A 160 12.28 -0.89 -19.94
CA GLU A 160 13.31 -0.08 -20.61
C GLU A 160 14.43 -0.95 -21.20
N ASP A 161 14.86 -1.99 -20.48
CA ASP A 161 15.86 -2.97 -20.95
C ASP A 161 15.33 -3.80 -22.14
N ALA A 162 14.02 -4.05 -22.18
CA ALA A 162 13.33 -4.63 -23.33
C ALA A 162 13.14 -3.63 -24.50
N GLY A 163 13.56 -2.38 -24.35
CA GLY A 163 13.47 -1.32 -25.36
C GLY A 163 12.06 -0.75 -25.52
N ILE A 164 11.22 -0.86 -24.48
CA ILE A 164 9.84 -0.41 -24.50
C ILE A 164 9.75 1.00 -23.93
N GLY A 165 9.07 1.90 -24.64
CA GLY A 165 8.82 3.26 -24.16
C GLY A 165 7.89 3.26 -22.95
N VAL A 166 8.31 3.90 -21.85
CA VAL A 166 7.48 4.04 -20.64
C VAL A 166 7.33 5.51 -20.31
N HIS A 167 6.12 5.92 -19.93
CA HIS A 167 5.83 7.27 -19.47
C HIS A 167 5.07 7.25 -18.15
N GLU A 168 5.68 7.82 -17.13
CA GLU A 168 5.05 8.04 -15.83
C GLU A 168 4.12 9.26 -15.91
N PRO A 169 2.88 9.16 -15.38
CA PRO A 169 1.97 10.29 -15.35
C PRO A 169 2.46 11.36 -14.35
N THR A 170 2.48 12.62 -14.78
CA THR A 170 2.86 13.76 -13.93
C THR A 170 1.73 14.27 -13.02
N THR A 171 0.60 13.56 -12.99
CA THR A 171 -0.60 13.92 -12.21
C THR A 171 -1.27 12.65 -11.73
N ASP A 172 -2.16 12.75 -10.74
CA ASP A 172 -2.99 11.62 -10.33
C ASP A 172 -3.81 11.07 -11.51
N ARG A 173 -3.58 9.79 -11.83
CA ARG A 173 -4.21 9.04 -12.91
C ARG A 173 -4.62 7.68 -12.38
N PRO A 174 -5.70 7.08 -12.92
CA PRO A 174 -6.14 5.75 -12.52
C PRO A 174 -5.29 4.63 -13.16
N TYR A 175 -4.00 4.88 -13.38
CA TYR A 175 -3.00 3.96 -13.92
C TYR A 175 -1.62 4.46 -13.50
N ASP A 176 -0.65 3.55 -13.46
CA ASP A 176 0.66 3.85 -12.90
C ASP A 176 1.64 4.32 -13.99
N LEU A 177 1.50 3.81 -15.22
CA LEU A 177 2.30 4.22 -16.37
C LEU A 177 1.55 4.07 -17.70
N LEU A 178 2.04 4.77 -18.71
CA LEU A 178 1.72 4.49 -20.12
C LEU A 178 2.87 3.69 -20.74
N VAL A 179 2.56 2.51 -21.26
CA VAL A 179 3.50 1.67 -22.01
C VAL A 179 3.27 1.91 -23.50
N GLU A 180 4.32 2.26 -24.23
CA GLU A 180 4.28 2.45 -25.67
C GLU A 180 4.23 1.08 -26.39
N SER A 181 3.18 0.87 -27.17
CA SER A 181 3.08 -0.26 -28.09
C SER A 181 4.13 -0.11 -29.21
N PRO A 182 4.67 -1.22 -29.74
CA PRO A 182 5.54 -1.18 -30.92
C PRO A 182 4.93 -0.48 -32.15
N ASN A 183 3.59 -0.37 -32.21
CA ASN A 183 2.85 0.29 -33.28
C ASN A 183 2.60 1.79 -33.02
N GLY A 184 3.17 2.36 -31.96
CA GLY A 184 3.03 3.78 -31.59
C GLY A 184 1.73 4.12 -30.85
N GLY A 185 1.03 3.10 -30.34
CA GLY A 185 -0.08 3.27 -29.39
C GLY A 185 0.41 3.35 -27.93
N TYR A 186 -0.50 3.61 -27.00
CA TYR A 186 -0.18 3.57 -25.57
C TYR A 186 -1.20 2.72 -24.82
N TYR A 187 -0.71 1.96 -23.86
CA TYR A 187 -1.53 1.21 -22.91
C TYR A 187 -1.43 1.81 -21.51
N ARG A 188 -2.60 2.09 -20.91
CA ARG A 188 -2.71 2.47 -19.51
C ARG A 188 -2.45 1.24 -18.66
N THR A 189 -1.39 1.29 -17.88
CA THR A 189 -0.84 0.10 -17.23
C THR A 189 -0.79 0.29 -15.73
N THR A 190 -1.26 -0.71 -15.00
CA THR A 190 -1.19 -0.78 -13.54
C THR A 190 -0.16 -1.85 -13.14
N ILE A 191 0.70 -1.54 -12.17
CA ILE A 191 1.66 -2.47 -11.58
C ILE A 191 1.11 -2.91 -10.22
N THR A 192 1.15 -4.22 -9.98
CA THR A 192 0.66 -4.80 -8.72
C THR A 192 1.55 -5.97 -8.30
N PRO A 193 1.76 -6.18 -6.99
CA PRO A 193 2.53 -7.33 -6.52
C PRO A 193 1.75 -8.63 -6.73
N GLY A 194 2.46 -9.66 -7.18
CA GLY A 194 2.01 -11.03 -7.29
C GLY A 194 2.58 -11.89 -6.17
N TYR A 195 1.73 -12.68 -5.53
CA TYR A 195 2.08 -13.55 -4.42
C TYR A 195 1.92 -15.02 -4.81
N LEU A 196 2.95 -15.83 -4.57
CA LEU A 196 2.88 -17.28 -4.75
C LEU A 196 2.19 -17.95 -3.54
N ILE A 197 0.95 -18.38 -3.72
CA ILE A 197 0.12 -19.02 -2.69
C ILE A 197 -0.39 -20.36 -3.20
N GLU A 198 0.06 -21.46 -2.58
CA GLU A 198 -0.36 -22.84 -2.91
C GLU A 198 -0.17 -23.19 -4.40
N GLY A 199 1.02 -22.90 -4.94
CA GLY A 199 1.36 -23.18 -6.35
C GLY A 199 0.62 -22.30 -7.35
N ARG A 200 0.10 -21.15 -6.91
CA ARG A 200 -0.59 -20.17 -7.75
C ARG A 200 -0.12 -18.75 -7.49
N ILE A 201 0.03 -17.97 -8.54
CA ILE A 201 0.22 -16.53 -8.48
C ILE A 201 -1.13 -15.86 -8.29
N ARG A 202 -1.23 -15.00 -7.29
CA ARG A 202 -2.41 -14.18 -6.98
C ARG A 202 -2.00 -12.74 -6.76
N PHE A 203 -2.85 -11.80 -7.13
CA PHE A 203 -2.67 -10.37 -6.89
C PHE A 203 -4.00 -9.74 -6.46
N ASP A 204 -3.96 -8.54 -5.89
CA ASP A 204 -5.18 -7.85 -5.45
C ASP A 204 -5.88 -7.20 -6.66
N GLY A 205 -6.95 -7.85 -7.13
CA GLY A 205 -7.76 -7.37 -8.25
C GLY A 205 -8.86 -6.36 -7.86
N LYS A 206 -8.92 -5.90 -6.60
CA LYS A 206 -9.93 -4.91 -6.20
C LYS A 206 -9.78 -3.62 -7.00
N ALA A 207 -10.90 -2.95 -7.25
CA ALA A 207 -10.95 -1.76 -8.08
C ALA A 207 -10.12 -0.56 -7.57
N ASN A 208 -9.79 -0.53 -6.27
CA ASN A 208 -8.90 0.49 -5.69
C ASN A 208 -7.40 0.18 -5.89
N VAL A 209 -7.05 -1.07 -6.24
CA VAL A 209 -5.68 -1.47 -6.57
C VAL A 209 -5.50 -1.58 -8.08
N VAL A 210 -6.45 -2.25 -8.75
CA VAL A 210 -6.48 -2.40 -10.21
C VAL A 210 -7.80 -1.82 -10.73
N PRO A 211 -7.77 -0.59 -11.29
CA PRO A 211 -8.95 0.05 -11.86
C PRO A 211 -9.60 -0.80 -12.97
N ASP A 212 -10.85 -0.48 -13.30
CA ASP A 212 -11.61 -1.21 -14.31
C ASP A 212 -11.03 -1.04 -15.73
N ALA A 213 -11.48 -1.88 -16.67
CA ALA A 213 -11.01 -1.89 -18.06
C ALA A 213 -11.24 -0.57 -18.82
N THR A 214 -12.07 0.35 -18.30
CA THR A 214 -12.23 1.69 -18.89
C THR A 214 -11.12 2.64 -18.50
N LYS A 215 -10.29 2.29 -17.51
CA LYS A 215 -9.21 3.11 -16.94
C LYS A 215 -7.83 2.47 -17.06
N THR A 216 -7.76 1.14 -17.02
CA THR A 216 -6.55 0.33 -17.15
C THR A 216 -6.72 -0.63 -18.31
N ASP A 217 -5.73 -0.70 -19.18
CA ASP A 217 -5.66 -1.64 -20.30
C ASP A 217 -4.87 -2.89 -19.91
N LEU A 218 -3.71 -2.70 -19.26
CA LEU A 218 -2.77 -3.76 -18.88
C LEU A 218 -2.51 -3.79 -17.39
N VAL A 219 -2.28 -4.99 -16.86
CA VAL A 219 -1.90 -5.23 -15.47
C VAL A 219 -0.59 -5.99 -15.48
N LEU A 220 0.46 -5.36 -14.98
CA LEU A 220 1.77 -5.93 -14.77
C LEU A 220 1.85 -6.46 -13.34
N VAL A 221 2.05 -7.76 -13.22
CA VAL A 221 2.09 -8.45 -11.92
C VAL A 221 3.52 -8.90 -11.66
N GLN A 222 4.21 -8.24 -10.75
CA GLN A 222 5.58 -8.59 -10.36
C GLN A 222 5.54 -9.64 -9.26
N CYS A 223 6.06 -10.85 -9.51
CA CYS A 223 6.22 -11.87 -8.47
C CYS A 223 7.70 -11.99 -8.07
N ASP A 224 8.04 -11.39 -6.94
CA ASP A 224 9.41 -11.41 -6.43
C ASP A 224 9.88 -12.79 -5.97
N GLU A 225 8.99 -13.67 -5.53
CA GLU A 225 9.38 -15.03 -5.15
C GLU A 225 9.84 -15.88 -6.35
N LEU A 226 9.36 -15.56 -7.56
CA LEU A 226 9.76 -16.22 -8.79
C LEU A 226 10.74 -15.39 -9.63
N ASP A 227 10.96 -14.12 -9.28
CA ASP A 227 11.72 -13.17 -10.11
C ASP A 227 11.15 -13.13 -11.54
N THR A 228 9.84 -12.90 -11.65
CA THR A 228 9.14 -12.96 -12.93
C THR A 228 8.05 -11.89 -13.00
N LEU A 229 8.01 -11.20 -14.13
CA LEU A 229 6.97 -10.24 -14.48
C LEU A 229 5.91 -10.93 -15.32
N TYR A 230 4.65 -10.78 -14.93
CA TYR A 230 3.49 -11.30 -15.67
C TYR A 230 2.67 -10.15 -16.27
N LEU A 231 2.02 -10.40 -17.41
CA LEU A 231 1.16 -9.47 -18.12
C LEU A 231 -0.26 -10.03 -18.25
N VAL A 232 -1.25 -9.21 -17.93
CA VAL A 232 -2.67 -9.55 -18.06
C VAL A 232 -3.41 -8.38 -18.67
N ARG A 233 -4.31 -8.61 -19.63
CA ARG A 233 -5.23 -7.55 -20.01
C ARG A 233 -6.32 -7.40 -18.97
N ARG A 234 -6.71 -6.16 -18.69
CA ARG A 234 -7.71 -5.89 -17.67
C ARG A 234 -9.09 -6.42 -18.06
N ASP A 235 -9.37 -6.61 -19.34
CA ASP A 235 -10.64 -7.13 -19.86
C ASP A 235 -10.75 -8.67 -19.85
N GLU A 236 -9.66 -9.39 -19.57
CA GLU A 236 -9.66 -10.86 -19.47
C GLU A 236 -10.38 -11.40 -18.23
N TYR A 237 -10.59 -10.56 -17.21
CA TYR A 237 -11.21 -10.97 -15.96
C TYR A 237 -12.09 -9.88 -15.35
N ASP A 238 -13.19 -10.30 -14.72
CA ASP A 238 -14.16 -9.40 -14.10
C ASP A 238 -13.76 -9.06 -12.66
N VAL A 239 -13.55 -10.09 -11.82
CA VAL A 239 -13.33 -9.94 -10.38
C VAL A 239 -11.93 -10.41 -9.93
N THR A 240 -11.50 -11.59 -10.37
CA THR A 240 -10.20 -12.16 -9.99
C THR A 240 -9.69 -13.09 -11.08
N ILE A 241 -8.38 -13.13 -11.23
CA ILE A 241 -7.65 -14.13 -12.01
C ILE A 241 -6.48 -14.65 -11.18
N SER A 242 -6.02 -15.87 -11.45
CA SER A 242 -4.85 -16.46 -10.79
C SER A 242 -4.12 -17.34 -11.79
N PHE A 243 -2.79 -17.38 -11.72
CA PHE A 243 -1.98 -18.23 -12.59
C PHE A 243 -1.47 -19.42 -11.81
N ARG A 244 -1.32 -20.55 -12.48
CA ARG A 244 -0.90 -21.80 -11.87
C ARG A 244 0.53 -22.11 -12.26
N VAL A 245 1.36 -22.36 -11.26
CA VAL A 245 2.77 -22.72 -11.41
C VAL A 245 2.94 -24.24 -11.29
N GLU A 246 2.13 -24.88 -10.43
CA GLU A 246 2.24 -26.32 -10.18
C GLU A 246 1.12 -27.13 -10.83
N GLU A 247 1.49 -28.30 -11.38
CA GLU A 247 0.55 -29.25 -11.95
C GLU A 247 -0.54 -29.66 -10.95
N PRO A 248 -1.83 -29.59 -11.35
CA PRO A 248 -2.90 -30.03 -10.49
C PRO A 248 -2.93 -31.55 -10.34
N LYS A 249 -3.52 -32.02 -9.22
CA LYS A 249 -3.94 -33.42 -9.09
C LYS A 249 -5.00 -33.87 -10.11
N LYS A 250 -5.65 -32.93 -10.79
CA LYS A 250 -6.65 -33.14 -11.84
C LYS A 250 -6.48 -32.06 -12.91
N GLU A 251 -6.18 -32.47 -14.13
CA GLU A 251 -6.13 -31.55 -15.27
C GLU A 251 -7.51 -30.92 -15.53
N ASP A 252 -7.51 -29.60 -15.76
CA ASP A 252 -8.67 -28.82 -16.18
C ASP A 252 -8.17 -27.87 -17.28
N SER A 253 -8.84 -27.86 -18.43
CA SER A 253 -8.43 -27.04 -19.58
C SER A 253 -8.67 -25.54 -19.36
N ARG A 254 -9.28 -25.15 -18.23
CA ARG A 254 -9.51 -23.74 -17.83
C ARG A 254 -8.44 -23.23 -16.86
N ILE A 255 -7.32 -23.95 -16.74
CA ILE A 255 -6.18 -23.50 -15.94
C ILE A 255 -5.46 -22.41 -16.72
N ASN A 256 -5.32 -21.26 -16.09
CA ASN A 256 -4.39 -20.23 -16.52
C ASN A 256 -3.01 -20.63 -16.02
N TRP A 257 -2.12 -21.08 -16.90
CA TRP A 257 -0.75 -21.42 -16.50
C TRP A 257 0.08 -20.16 -16.34
N ALA A 258 1.01 -20.13 -15.40
CA ALA A 258 1.85 -18.95 -15.16
C ALA A 258 2.71 -18.61 -16.39
N GLU A 259 3.27 -19.61 -17.05
CA GLU A 259 4.06 -19.46 -18.29
C GLU A 259 3.28 -18.72 -19.39
N ASP A 260 1.99 -19.00 -19.55
CA ASP A 260 1.14 -18.35 -20.57
C ASP A 260 0.90 -16.85 -20.31
N TYR A 261 1.25 -16.35 -19.13
CA TYR A 261 1.06 -14.96 -18.71
C TYR A 261 2.39 -14.26 -18.42
N GLU A 262 3.54 -14.91 -18.64
CA GLU A 262 4.83 -14.24 -18.52
C GLU A 262 4.90 -13.06 -19.50
N PHE A 263 5.55 -11.98 -19.07
CA PHE A 263 5.61 -10.74 -19.83
C PHE A 263 6.15 -10.97 -21.24
N ASP A 264 7.25 -11.72 -21.37
CA ASP A 264 7.90 -12.00 -22.64
C ASP A 264 7.07 -12.90 -23.58
N GLU A 265 6.16 -13.71 -23.02
CA GLU A 265 5.26 -14.57 -23.81
C GLU A 265 4.05 -13.81 -24.36
N ARG A 266 3.66 -12.71 -23.69
CA ARG A 266 2.48 -11.92 -24.06
C ARG A 266 2.79 -10.58 -24.71
N TRP A 267 3.96 -10.02 -24.45
CA TRP A 267 4.36 -8.74 -25.00
C TRP A 267 5.16 -8.91 -26.30
N PRO A 268 4.83 -8.19 -27.38
CA PRO A 268 3.76 -7.21 -27.49
C PRO A 268 2.42 -7.83 -27.89
N ASP A 269 1.36 -7.24 -27.33
CA ASP A 269 -0.05 -7.61 -27.50
C ASP A 269 -0.55 -7.59 -28.97
N ASP A 270 0.27 -7.05 -29.87
CA ASP A 270 -0.07 -6.73 -31.25
C ASP A 270 0.45 -7.74 -32.29
N ILE A 271 1.17 -8.78 -31.88
CA ILE A 271 1.71 -9.81 -32.80
C ILE A 271 0.70 -10.95 -33.07
N ALA A 272 -0.47 -10.93 -32.45
CA ALA A 272 -1.57 -11.86 -32.76
C ALA A 272 -2.79 -11.12 -33.34
N ASN A 273 -2.77 -10.89 -34.66
CA ASN A 273 -3.98 -10.83 -35.49
C ASN A 273 -4.15 -12.16 -36.23
#